data_AF-A0A8T3Q8W3-F1
#
_entry.id   AF-A0A8T3Q8W3-F1
#
_cell.length_a   1.000
_cell.length_b   1.000
_cell.length_c   1.000
_cell.angle_alpha   90.00
_cell.angle_beta   90.00
_cell.angle_gamma   90.00
#
_symmetry.space_group_name_H-M   'P 1'
#
loop_
_entity.id
_entity.type
_entity.pdbx_description
1 polymer ?
#
loop_
_entity_poly.entity_id
_entity_poly.type
_entity_poly.pdbx_seq_one_letter_code
_entity_poly.pdbx_strand_id
1 'polypeptide(L)'
;MKNLFKLCLSFRDTITRSQYLLGMLMTVLFVTLLYIISVEIRPDNQHGTRDIFAAILSLLLIIDLPIFLYTLIALAVKRLRDVGWSKWLAIFSFIPPLSLVLWLLLLFIPSKKIKGL
;
A
#
# COMPACT_ATOMS: atom_id res chain seq x y z
N MET A 1 1.74 -18.25 1.10
CA MET A 1 1.32 -17.04 1.85
C MET A 1 2.44 -16.41 2.71
N LYS A 2 3.39 -17.16 3.30
CA LYS A 2 4.50 -16.61 4.13
C LYS A 2 5.37 -15.54 3.43
N ASN A 3 5.42 -15.54 2.10
CA ASN A 3 6.19 -14.55 1.32
C ASN A 3 5.45 -13.21 1.10
N LEU A 4 4.13 -13.14 1.29
CA LEU A 4 3.33 -11.94 0.98
C LEU A 4 3.42 -10.87 2.08
N PHE A 5 3.38 -11.26 3.35
CA PHE A 5 3.62 -10.31 4.45
C PHE A 5 5.04 -9.75 4.43
N LYS A 6 6.01 -10.61 4.08
CA LYS A 6 7.41 -10.18 3.91
C LYS A 6 7.57 -9.18 2.76
N LEU A 7 6.75 -9.30 1.71
CA LEU A 7 6.70 -8.36 0.58
C LEU A 7 6.24 -6.95 1.00
N CYS A 8 5.31 -6.83 1.94
CA CYS A 8 4.88 -5.50 2.44
C CYS A 8 5.81 -4.95 3.55
N LEU A 9 6.41 -5.82 4.37
CA LEU A 9 7.12 -5.41 5.61
C LEU A 9 8.65 -5.38 5.53
N SER A 10 9.30 -5.97 4.52
CA SER A 10 10.78 -6.03 4.43
C SER A 10 11.34 -5.06 3.39
N PHE A 11 12.19 -4.10 3.73
CA PHE A 11 12.86 -3.22 2.73
C PHE A 11 13.97 -3.88 1.90
N ARG A 12 14.33 -5.14 2.19
CA ARG A 12 15.61 -5.72 1.75
C ARG A 12 15.53 -6.52 0.44
N ASP A 13 14.34 -6.99 0.09
CA ASP A 13 14.16 -7.94 -1.01
C ASP A 13 13.90 -7.24 -2.36
N THR A 14 14.49 -7.77 -3.45
CA THR A 14 14.22 -7.31 -4.83
C THR A 14 12.85 -7.80 -5.26
N ILE A 15 12.05 -6.97 -5.92
CA ILE A 15 10.67 -7.33 -6.29
C ILE A 15 10.52 -7.59 -7.79
N THR A 16 9.80 -8.66 -8.12
CA THR A 16 9.30 -8.86 -9.49
C THR A 16 8.13 -7.92 -9.79
N ARG A 17 7.85 -7.66 -11.08
CA ARG A 17 6.74 -6.78 -11.49
C ARG A 17 5.37 -7.28 -11.00
N SER A 18 5.15 -8.59 -11.08
CA SER A 18 3.90 -9.22 -10.61
C SER A 18 3.71 -9.06 -9.10
N GLN A 19 4.77 -9.21 -8.32
CA GLN A 19 4.73 -8.98 -6.87
C GLN A 19 4.52 -7.50 -6.50
N TYR A 20 5.08 -6.57 -7.27
CA TYR A 20 4.83 -5.14 -7.09
C TYR A 20 3.36 -4.79 -7.37
N LEU A 21 2.80 -5.29 -8.48
CA LEU A 21 1.39 -5.13 -8.82
C LEU A 21 0.47 -5.73 -7.75
N LEU A 22 0.76 -6.96 -7.33
CA LEU A 22 -0.03 -7.65 -6.32
C LEU A 22 0.01 -6.93 -4.97
N GLY A 23 1.19 -6.48 -4.54
CA GLY A 23 1.32 -5.69 -3.31
C GLY A 23 0.47 -4.42 -3.34
N MET A 24 0.54 -3.66 -4.44
CA MET A 24 -0.24 -2.43 -4.61
C MET A 24 -1.75 -2.71 -4.68
N LEU A 25 -2.17 -3.73 -5.43
CA LEU A 25 -3.59 -4.12 -5.50
C LEU A 25 -4.12 -4.55 -4.14
N MET A 26 -3.37 -5.36 -3.38
CA MET A 26 -3.79 -5.78 -2.04
C MET A 26 -3.94 -4.58 -1.11
N THR A 27 -2.99 -3.64 -1.15
CA THR A 27 -3.05 -2.41 -0.36
C THR A 27 -4.25 -1.55 -0.74
N VAL A 28 -4.49 -1.31 -2.03
CA VAL A 28 -5.64 -0.51 -2.50
C VAL A 28 -6.97 -1.19 -2.18
N LEU A 29 -7.10 -2.49 -2.43
CA LEU A 29 -8.31 -3.26 -2.12
C LEU A 29 -8.60 -3.27 -0.63
N PHE A 30 -7.58 -3.44 0.22
CA PHE A 30 -7.74 -3.43 1.66
C PHE A 30 -8.27 -2.08 2.17
N VAL A 31 -7.64 -0.97 1.77
CA VAL A 31 -8.10 0.38 2.15
C VAL A 31 -9.50 0.67 1.62
N THR A 32 -9.77 0.31 0.36
CA THR A 32 -11.09 0.52 -0.25
C THR A 32 -12.17 -0.27 0.48
N LEU A 33 -11.89 -1.52 0.85
CA LEU A 33 -12.82 -2.36 1.59
C LEU A 33 -13.12 -1.78 2.98
N LEU A 34 -12.09 -1.35 3.71
CA LEU A 34 -12.27 -0.71 5.02
C LEU A 34 -13.07 0.59 4.92
N TYR A 35 -12.83 1.39 3.89
CA TYR A 35 -13.57 2.61 3.64
C TYR A 35 -15.05 2.33 3.31
N ILE A 36 -15.35 1.33 2.49
CA ILE A 36 -16.75 0.97 2.19
C ILE A 36 -17.49 0.57 3.47
N ILE A 37 -16.87 -0.28 4.30
CA ILE A 37 -17.46 -0.72 5.57
C ILE A 37 -17.69 0.49 6.51
N SER A 38 -16.78 1.47 6.52
CA SER A 38 -16.92 2.64 7.40
C SER A 38 -18.07 3.57 6.99
N VAL A 39 -18.34 3.69 5.70
CA VAL A 39 -19.44 4.52 5.18
C VAL A 39 -20.80 3.90 5.49
N GLU A 40 -20.91 2.57 5.47
CA GLU A 40 -22.15 1.84 5.76
C GLU A 40 -22.51 1.83 7.26
N ILE A 41 -21.51 1.87 8.15
CA ILE A 41 -21.73 1.98 9.61
C ILE A 41 -21.95 3.45 9.96
N ARG A 42 -23.05 4.02 9.48
CA ARG A 42 -23.50 5.35 9.87
C ARG A 42 -24.18 5.26 11.24
N PRO A 43 -23.84 6.12 12.22
CA PRO A 43 -24.46 6.07 13.54
C PRO A 43 -25.93 6.46 13.42
N ASP A 44 -26.81 5.46 13.58
CA ASP A 44 -28.22 5.66 13.90
C ASP A 44 -28.33 5.70 15.43
N ASN A 45 -29.32 6.40 15.98
CA ASN A 45 -29.43 6.73 17.41
C ASN A 45 -29.67 5.51 18.34
N GLN A 46 -29.48 4.28 17.86
CA GLN A 46 -29.65 3.04 18.62
C GLN A 46 -28.38 2.69 19.39
N HIS A 47 -28.39 3.03 20.67
CA HIS A 47 -27.28 2.84 21.59
C HIS A 47 -27.17 1.36 22.03
N GLY A 48 -25.96 0.80 22.00
CA GLY A 48 -25.64 -0.40 22.79
C GLY A 48 -24.72 -1.43 22.14
N THR A 49 -24.74 -1.60 20.81
CA THR A 49 -23.83 -2.56 20.13
C THR A 49 -23.14 -1.95 18.92
N ARG A 50 -23.83 -1.12 18.13
CA ARG A 50 -23.25 -0.43 16.97
C ARG A 50 -22.12 0.53 17.36
N ASP A 51 -22.17 1.11 18.56
CA ASP A 51 -21.17 2.06 19.06
C ASP A 51 -19.80 1.41 19.27
N ILE A 52 -19.76 0.17 19.78
CA ILE A 52 -18.51 -0.57 19.99
C ILE A 52 -17.87 -0.93 18.65
N PHE A 53 -18.69 -1.39 17.68
CA PHE A 53 -18.20 -1.68 16.33
C PHE A 53 -17.68 -0.42 15.64
N ALA A 54 -18.37 0.71 15.75
CA ALA A 54 -17.91 1.98 15.22
C ALA A 54 -16.60 2.44 15.87
N ALA A 55 -16.46 2.28 17.19
CA ALA A 55 -15.23 2.61 17.91
C ALA A 55 -14.04 1.75 17.45
N ILE A 56 -14.22 0.42 17.34
CA ILE A 56 -13.18 -0.50 16.85
C ILE A 56 -12.79 -0.14 15.41
N LEU A 57 -13.77 0.11 14.55
CA LEU A 57 -13.52 0.44 13.16
C LEU A 57 -12.79 1.78 13.02
N SER A 58 -13.14 2.78 13.83
CA SER A 58 -12.44 4.07 13.85
C SER A 58 -10.97 3.92 14.26
N LEU A 59 -10.68 3.09 15.27
CA LEU A 59 -9.31 2.77 15.67
C LEU A 59 -8.56 2.08 14.53
N LEU A 60 -9.23 1.15 13.84
CA LEU A 60 -8.64 0.40 12.73
C LEU A 60 -8.30 1.34 11.56
N LEU A 61 -9.15 2.30 11.23
CA LEU A 61 -8.87 3.33 10.22
C LEU A 61 -7.68 4.24 10.58
N ILE A 62 -7.56 4.61 11.87
CA ILE A 62 -6.43 5.40 12.35
C ILE A 62 -5.11 4.63 12.20
N ILE A 63 -5.12 3.33 12.49
CA ILE A 63 -3.95 2.44 12.36
C ILE A 63 -3.67 2.09 10.88
N ASP A 64 -4.69 2.01 10.04
CA ASP A 64 -4.56 1.68 8.62
C ASP A 64 -3.77 2.75 7.85
N LEU A 65 -3.98 4.04 8.15
CA LEU A 65 -3.28 5.14 7.48
C LEU A 65 -1.74 5.00 7.51
N PRO A 66 -1.05 4.85 8.67
CA PRO A 66 0.39 4.69 8.70
C PRO A 66 0.85 3.38 8.03
N ILE A 67 0.07 2.30 8.12
CA ILE A 67 0.39 1.02 7.47
C ILE A 67 0.33 1.16 5.95
N PHE A 68 -0.71 1.83 5.44
CA PHE A 68 -0.88 2.14 4.03
C PHE A 68 0.30 2.97 3.51
N LEU A 69 0.60 4.08 4.18
CA LEU A 69 1.70 4.98 3.80
C LEU A 69 3.05 4.26 3.80
N TYR A 70 3.32 3.49 4.86
CA TYR A 70 4.53 2.68 4.96
C TYR A 70 4.64 1.69 3.79
N THR A 71 3.56 0.96 3.51
CA THR A 71 3.55 -0.06 2.45
C THR A 71 3.77 0.57 1.07
N LEU A 72 3.15 1.72 0.82
CA LEU A 72 3.24 2.43 -0.46
C LEU A 72 4.67 2.91 -0.72
N ILE A 73 5.33 3.50 0.28
CA ILE A 73 6.74 3.90 0.20
C ILE A 73 7.64 2.68 0.06
N ALA A 74 7.41 1.63 0.86
CA ALA A 74 8.25 0.44 0.85
C ALA A 74 8.25 -0.22 -0.54
N LEU A 75 7.10 -0.34 -1.17
CA LEU A 75 6.97 -0.86 -2.54
C LEU A 75 7.63 0.07 -3.56
N ALA A 76 7.39 1.37 -3.49
CA ALA A 76 7.99 2.35 -4.39
C ALA A 76 9.52 2.38 -4.30
N VAL A 77 10.09 2.44 -3.09
CA VAL A 77 11.54 2.48 -2.85
C VAL A 77 12.24 1.24 -3.39
N LYS A 78 11.65 0.05 -3.19
CA LYS A 78 12.19 -1.20 -3.72
C LYS A 78 12.16 -1.21 -5.25
N ARG A 79 11.05 -0.80 -5.85
CA ARG A 79 10.92 -0.80 -7.31
C ARG A 79 11.82 0.24 -7.97
N LEU A 80 11.95 1.43 -7.38
CA LEU A 80 12.91 2.46 -7.79
C LEU A 80 14.35 1.94 -7.73
N ARG A 81 14.71 1.21 -6.67
CA ARG A 81 16.02 0.55 -6.52
C ARG A 81 16.25 -0.49 -7.62
N ASP A 82 15.25 -1.31 -7.93
CA ASP A 82 15.33 -2.34 -8.98
C ASP A 82 15.41 -1.75 -10.40
N VAL A 83 14.93 -0.52 -10.60
CA VAL A 83 15.02 0.24 -11.86
C VAL A 83 16.32 1.08 -11.93
N GLY A 84 17.01 1.28 -10.80
CA GLY A 84 18.20 2.13 -10.71
C GLY A 84 17.90 3.63 -10.68
N TRP A 85 16.71 4.01 -10.22
CA TRP A 85 16.29 5.41 -10.04
C TRP A 85 16.51 5.89 -8.61
N SER A 86 16.48 7.22 -8.41
CA SER A 86 16.59 7.81 -7.09
C SER A 86 15.44 7.37 -6.19
N LYS A 87 15.77 6.86 -4.99
CA LYS A 87 14.79 6.42 -3.97
C LYS A 87 13.92 7.57 -3.47
N TRP A 88 14.39 8.81 -3.60
CA TRP A 88 13.66 10.03 -3.21
C TRP A 88 12.37 10.23 -4.02
N LEU A 89 12.29 9.68 -5.24
CA LEU A 89 11.05 9.70 -6.01
C LEU A 89 9.90 8.97 -5.30
N ALA A 90 10.20 8.12 -4.32
CA ALA A 90 9.18 7.49 -3.49
C ALA A 90 8.37 8.50 -2.66
N ILE A 91 8.83 9.73 -2.44
CA ILE A 91 8.04 10.77 -1.75
C ILE A 91 6.81 11.17 -2.57
N PHE A 92 6.87 11.10 -3.90
CA PHE A 92 5.71 11.40 -4.75
C PHE A 92 4.54 10.44 -4.54
N SER A 93 4.80 9.28 -3.93
CA SER A 93 3.81 8.32 -3.45
C SER A 93 2.81 8.89 -2.45
N PHE A 94 3.16 9.95 -1.72
CA PHE A 94 2.28 10.60 -0.73
C PHE A 94 1.22 11.50 -1.36
N ILE A 95 1.43 11.93 -2.59
CA ILE A 95 0.52 12.83 -3.31
C ILE A 95 -0.35 11.93 -4.19
N PRO A 96 -1.66 11.74 -3.92
CA PRO A 96 -2.48 10.73 -4.59
C PRO A 96 -2.39 10.72 -6.13
N PRO A 97 -2.50 11.86 -6.85
CA PRO A 97 -2.38 11.84 -8.30
C PRO A 97 -0.97 11.45 -8.78
N LEU A 98 0.09 11.89 -8.08
CA LEU A 98 1.46 11.52 -8.42
C LEU A 98 1.78 10.07 -8.06
N SER A 99 1.17 9.55 -7.00
CA SER A 99 1.28 8.17 -6.55
C SER A 99 0.79 7.21 -7.61
N LEU A 100 -0.36 7.51 -8.23
CA LEU A 100 -0.92 6.72 -9.32
C LEU A 100 0.00 6.75 -10.56
N VAL A 101 0.48 7.93 -10.94
CA VAL A 101 1.41 8.07 -12.09
C VAL A 101 2.71 7.32 -11.84
N LEU A 102 3.30 7.45 -10.64
CA LEU A 102 4.52 6.76 -10.24
C LEU A 102 4.32 5.24 -10.23
N TRP A 103 3.17 4.78 -9.74
CA TRP A 103 2.81 3.36 -9.73
C TRP A 103 2.76 2.78 -11.15
N LEU A 104 2.06 3.45 -12.07
CA LEU A 104 1.98 3.03 -13.46
C LEU A 104 3.36 3.03 -14.12
N LEU A 105 4.14 4.10 -13.95
CA LEU A 105 5.52 4.18 -14.45
C LEU A 105 6.37 3.00 -13.97
N LEU A 106 6.39 2.75 -12.66
CA LEU A 106 7.20 1.72 -12.04
C LEU A 106 6.74 0.28 -12.39
N LEU A 107 5.47 0.12 -12.77
CA LEU A 107 4.92 -1.14 -13.27
C LEU A 107 5.40 -1.48 -14.69
N PHE A 108 5.39 -0.50 -15.60
CA PHE A 108 5.77 -0.71 -17.00
C PHE A 108 7.28 -0.73 -17.22
N ILE A 109 8.05 0.01 -16.41
CA ILE A 109 9.50 0.10 -16.58
C ILE A 109 10.17 -1.24 -16.21
N PRO A 110 11.03 -1.81 -17.07
CA PRO A 110 11.83 -2.99 -16.74
C PRO A 110 12.80 -2.75 -15.59
N SER A 111 13.03 -3.77 -14.76
CA SER A 111 14.16 -3.73 -13.83
C SER A 111 15.47 -3.70 -14.59
N LYS A 112 16.39 -2.85 -14.16
CA LYS A 112 17.77 -2.84 -14.66
C LYS A 112 18.65 -3.87 -13.92
N LYS A 113 18.11 -5.04 -13.52
CA LYS A 113 18.97 -6.12 -13.03
C LYS A 113 19.95 -6.44 -14.15
N ILE A 114 21.19 -6.01 -13.98
CA ILE A 114 22.30 -6.25 -14.89
C ILE A 114 22.38 -7.78 -15.02
N LYS A 115 22.09 -8.30 -16.21
CA LYS A 115 22.55 -9.63 -16.61
C LYS A 115 24.07 -9.51 -16.71
N GLY A 116 24.80 -9.99 -15.70
CA GLY A 116 26.26 -10.03 -15.76
C GLY A 116 26.92 -9.84 -14.41
N LEU A 117 27.01 -10.92 -13.65
CA LEU A 117 28.22 -11.41 -12.98
C LEU A 117 27.97 -12.86 -12.57
#